data_AF-A0A2U8WBF4-F1
#
_entry.id   AF-A0A2U8WBF4-F1
#
_cell.length_a   1.000
_cell.length_b   1.000
_cell.length_c   1.000
_cell.angle_alpha   90.00
_cell.angle_beta   90.00
_cell.angle_gamma   90.00
#
_symmetry.space_group_name_H-M   'P 1'
#
loop_
_entity.id
_entity.type
_entity.pdbx_description
1 polymer ?
#
loop_
_entity_poly.entity_id
_entity_poly.type
_entity_poly.pdbx_seq_one_letter_code
_entity_poly.pdbx_strand_id
1 'polypeptide(L)'
;MGLRMLDDLTVGDILIRYRDEVTPTKRGAFRETMAIRVLLRHALSKVPLSALTVARVAAHRDARLKTIKPASINRELAIYQHAFEVARRTWGIPIHENPFSLVRKPNTGRR
;
A
#
# COMPACT_ATOMS: atom_id res chain seq x y z
N MET A 1 11.12 19.70 10.24
CA MET A 1 11.83 19.42 8.97
C MET A 1 11.44 18.08 8.31
N GLY A 2 10.32 17.42 8.69
CA GLY A 2 9.90 16.12 8.12
C GLY A 2 8.75 16.18 7.11
N LEU A 3 7.93 17.24 7.12
CA LEU A 3 6.75 17.36 6.26
C LEU A 3 7.10 17.47 4.76
N ARG A 4 8.11 18.28 4.41
CA ARG A 4 8.55 18.45 3.01
C ARG A 4 8.90 17.13 2.31
N MET A 5 9.52 16.18 3.02
CA MET A 5 9.86 14.87 2.46
C MET A 5 8.61 14.05 2.10
N LEU A 6 7.53 14.18 2.88
CA LEU A 6 6.28 13.45 2.63
C LEU A 6 5.47 14.06 1.48
N ASP A 7 5.73 15.31 1.12
CA ASP A 7 5.14 15.96 -0.06
C ASP A 7 5.79 15.46 -1.37
N ASP A 8 7.09 15.16 -1.32
CA ASP A 8 7.87 14.71 -2.49
C ASP A 8 7.77 13.20 -2.74
N LEU A 9 7.47 12.41 -1.71
CA LEU A 9 7.27 10.97 -1.83
C LEU A 9 5.81 10.62 -2.06
N THR A 10 5.56 9.64 -2.92
CA THR A 10 4.24 9.08 -3.17
C THR A 10 4.11 7.65 -2.64
N VAL A 11 2.87 7.17 -2.54
CA VAL A 11 2.57 5.75 -2.31
C VAL A 11 3.27 4.87 -3.35
N GLY A 12 3.34 5.33 -4.61
CA GLY A 12 3.99 4.64 -5.71
C GLY A 12 5.50 4.48 -5.49
N ASP A 13 6.17 5.51 -4.97
CA ASP A 13 7.61 5.45 -4.69
C ASP A 13 7.92 4.39 -3.62
N ILE A 14 7.09 4.34 -2.57
CA ILE A 14 7.18 3.29 -1.55
C ILE A 14 7.00 1.90 -2.16
N LEU A 15 6.00 1.73 -3.02
CA LEU A 15 5.74 0.45 -3.70
C LEU A 15 6.86 0.04 -4.66
N ILE A 16 7.44 0.98 -5.41
CA ILE A 16 8.55 0.74 -6.34
C ILE A 16 9.76 0.25 -5.55
N ARG A 17 10.16 1.00 -4.52
CA ARG A 17 11.29 0.63 -3.68
C ARG A 17 11.06 -0.72 -3.00
N TYR A 18 9.85 -0.97 -2.51
CA TYR A 18 9.51 -2.23 -1.86
C TYR A 18 9.56 -3.43 -2.83
N ARG A 19 9.08 -3.24 -4.06
CA ARG A 19 9.16 -4.24 -5.14
C ARG A 19 10.60 -4.59 -5.47
N ASP A 20 11.51 -3.62 -5.43
CA ASP A 20 12.88 -3.79 -5.88
C ASP A 20 13.81 -4.27 -4.75
N GLU A 21 13.57 -3.86 -3.50
CA GLU A 21 14.43 -4.19 -2.35
C GLU A 21 13.91 -5.38 -1.51
N VAL A 22 12.59 -5.50 -1.34
CA VAL A 22 12.00 -6.46 -0.37
C VAL A 22 11.38 -7.65 -1.08
N THR A 23 10.53 -7.41 -2.07
CA THR A 23 9.80 -8.47 -2.77
C THR A 23 10.68 -9.58 -3.35
N PRO A 24 11.90 -9.35 -3.89
CA PRO A 24 12.73 -10.41 -4.46
C PRO A 24 13.18 -11.46 -3.44
N THR A 25 13.26 -11.09 -2.16
CA THR A 25 13.65 -11.99 -1.06
C THR A 25 12.53 -12.95 -0.64
N LYS A 26 11.30 -12.75 -1.11
CA LYS A 26 10.15 -13.54 -0.68
C LYS A 26 9.94 -14.75 -1.58
N ARG A 27 9.51 -15.86 -0.98
CA ARG A 27 9.07 -17.07 -1.71
C ARG A 27 8.02 -16.79 -2.80
N GLY A 28 7.20 -15.74 -2.62
CA GLY A 28 6.15 -15.32 -3.55
C GLY A 28 6.53 -14.19 -4.51
N ALA A 29 7.82 -13.87 -4.66
CA ALA A 29 8.32 -12.67 -5.34
C ALA A 29 7.64 -12.39 -6.68
N PHE A 30 7.63 -13.35 -7.61
CA PHE A 30 7.06 -13.15 -8.94
C PHE A 30 5.59 -12.67 -8.91
N ARG A 31 4.74 -13.32 -8.10
CA ARG A 31 3.32 -12.96 -8.01
C ARG A 31 3.12 -11.62 -7.31
N GLU A 32 3.89 -11.34 -6.27
CA GLU A 32 3.84 -10.06 -5.57
C GLU A 32 4.33 -8.91 -6.46
N THR A 33 5.39 -9.11 -7.25
CA THR A 33 5.86 -8.13 -8.24
C THR A 33 4.77 -7.80 -9.26
N MET A 34 4.06 -8.80 -9.79
CA MET A 34 2.94 -8.56 -10.71
C MET A 34 1.80 -7.80 -10.01
N ALA A 35 1.47 -8.16 -8.78
CA ALA A 35 0.47 -7.45 -8.00
C ALA A 35 0.88 -5.97 -7.79
N ILE A 36 2.12 -5.70 -7.38
CA ILE A 36 2.62 -4.33 -7.21
C ILE A 36 2.57 -3.55 -8.53
N ARG A 37 2.92 -4.16 -9.66
CA ARG A 37 2.79 -3.51 -10.98
C ARG A 37 1.35 -3.10 -11.29
N VAL A 38 0.35 -3.87 -10.84
CA VAL A 38 -1.06 -3.48 -10.96
C VAL A 38 -1.39 -2.34 -9.99
N LEU A 39 -0.94 -2.43 -8.72
CA LEU A 39 -1.13 -1.37 -7.73
C LEU A 39 -0.60 -0.02 -8.20
N LEU A 40 0.58 0.00 -8.83
CA LEU A 40 1.20 1.20 -9.39
C LEU A 40 0.36 1.90 -10.46
N ARG A 41 -0.59 1.21 -11.09
CA ARG A 41 -1.50 1.82 -12.08
C ARG A 41 -2.69 2.54 -11.45
N HIS A 42 -2.94 2.34 -10.16
CA HIS A 42 -4.05 2.98 -9.47
C HIS A 42 -3.75 4.43 -9.09
N ALA A 43 -4.79 5.26 -9.05
CA ALA A 43 -4.67 6.67 -8.64
C ALA A 43 -4.07 6.83 -7.23
N LEU A 44 -4.27 5.85 -6.34
CA LEU A 44 -3.67 5.84 -5.01
C LEU A 44 -2.13 5.85 -5.06
N SER A 45 -1.51 5.27 -6.10
CA SER A 45 -0.04 5.28 -6.24
C SER A 45 0.53 6.66 -6.55
N LYS A 46 -0.27 7.59 -7.04
CA LYS A 46 0.15 8.98 -7.33
C LYS A 46 -0.02 9.91 -6.14
N VAL A 47 -0.53 9.40 -5.02
CA VAL A 47 -0.82 10.19 -3.83
C VAL A 47 0.46 10.50 -3.08
N PRO A 48 0.76 11.79 -2.80
CA PRO A 48 1.81 12.17 -1.87
C PRO A 48 1.54 11.59 -0.48
N LEU A 49 2.59 11.19 0.23
CA LEU A 49 2.47 10.61 1.56
C LEU A 49 1.87 11.60 2.57
N SER A 50 2.15 12.90 2.42
CA SER A 50 1.58 13.97 3.25
C SER A 50 0.06 14.07 3.15
N ALA A 51 -0.50 13.73 1.97
CA ALA A 51 -1.92 13.77 1.69
C ALA A 51 -2.58 12.38 1.82
N LEU A 52 -1.84 11.35 2.24
CA LEU A 52 -2.39 10.02 2.40
C LEU A 52 -3.14 9.90 3.72
N THR A 53 -4.45 9.63 3.64
CA THR A 53 -5.31 9.49 4.82
C THR A 53 -6.01 8.14 4.83
N VAL A 54 -6.43 7.69 6.02
CA VAL A 54 -7.24 6.47 6.18
C VAL A 54 -8.50 6.53 5.33
N ALA A 55 -9.16 7.69 5.27
CA ALA A 55 -10.36 7.91 4.44
C ALA A 55 -10.07 7.68 2.95
N ARG A 56 -8.91 8.15 2.44
CA ARG A 56 -8.53 7.97 1.04
C ARG A 56 -8.21 6.50 0.71
N VAL A 57 -7.58 5.77 1.64
CA VAL A 57 -7.36 4.33 1.51
C VAL A 57 -8.69 3.57 1.54
N ALA A 58 -9.61 3.93 2.43
CA ALA A 58 -10.94 3.32 2.50
C ALA A 58 -11.76 3.57 1.22
N ALA A 59 -11.74 4.79 0.68
CA ALA A 59 -12.38 5.10 -0.59
C ALA A 59 -11.80 4.29 -1.76
N HIS A 60 -10.47 4.09 -1.78
CA HIS A 60 -9.82 3.22 -2.77
C HIS A 60 -10.29 1.77 -2.64
N ARG A 61 -10.35 1.22 -1.41
CA ARG A 61 -10.88 -0.12 -1.13
C ARG A 61 -12.31 -0.26 -1.64
N ASP A 62 -13.18 0.70 -1.33
CA ASP A 62 -14.60 0.65 -1.67
C ASP A 62 -14.84 0.77 -3.18
N ALA A 63 -14.06 1.61 -3.86
CA ALA A 63 -14.08 1.68 -5.33
C ALA A 63 -13.64 0.36 -5.96
N ARG A 64 -12.59 -0.27 -5.44
CA ARG A 64 -12.07 -1.54 -5.97
C ARG A 64 -13.01 -2.71 -5.69
N LEU A 65 -13.69 -2.74 -4.55
CA LEU A 65 -14.69 -3.77 -4.20
C LEU A 65 -15.84 -3.87 -5.20
N LYS A 66 -16.12 -2.83 -5.98
CA LYS A 66 -17.11 -2.87 -7.07
C LYS A 66 -16.66 -3.73 -8.26
N THR A 67 -15.36 -4.02 -8.36
CA THR A 67 -14.75 -4.65 -9.56
C THR A 67 -14.05 -5.97 -9.28
N ILE A 68 -13.63 -6.22 -8.03
CA ILE A 68 -12.89 -7.43 -7.67
C ILE A 68 -13.35 -8.01 -6.33
N LYS A 69 -13.07 -9.31 -6.14
CA LYS A 69 -13.50 -10.07 -4.95
C LYS A 69 -12.82 -9.54 -3.66
N PRO A 70 -13.50 -9.59 -2.50
CA PRO A 70 -12.95 -9.20 -1.19
C PRO A 70 -11.58 -9.81 -0.86
N ALA A 71 -11.37 -11.08 -1.23
CA ALA A 71 -10.10 -11.77 -1.01
C ALA A 71 -8.92 -11.16 -1.80
N SER A 72 -9.18 -10.63 -3.01
CA SER A 72 -8.17 -9.94 -3.80
C SER A 72 -7.80 -8.60 -3.16
N ILE A 73 -8.80 -7.83 -2.70
CA ILE A 73 -8.59 -6.57 -1.97
C ILE A 73 -7.76 -6.79 -0.71
N ASN A 74 -8.02 -7.86 0.04
CA ASN A 74 -7.24 -8.19 1.24
C ASN A 74 -5.76 -8.44 0.93
N ARG A 75 -5.45 -9.04 -0.23
CA ARG A 75 -4.06 -9.22 -0.67
C ARG A 75 -3.42 -7.90 -1.06
N GLU A 76 -4.14 -7.04 -1.78
CA GLU A 76 -3.68 -5.69 -2.13
C GLU A 76 -3.37 -4.88 -0.87
N LEU A 77 -4.31 -4.82 0.09
CA LEU A 77 -4.13 -4.13 1.36
C LEU A 77 -2.97 -4.70 2.18
N ALA A 78 -2.75 -6.01 2.16
CA ALA A 78 -1.62 -6.62 2.86
C ALA A 78 -0.27 -6.18 2.29
N ILE A 79 -0.16 -6.04 0.96
CA ILE A 79 1.07 -5.53 0.31
C ILE A 79 1.32 -4.09 0.74
N TYR A 80 0.32 -3.22 0.64
CA TYR A 80 0.45 -1.83 1.09
C TYR A 80 0.83 -1.74 2.58
N GLN A 81 0.15 -2.51 3.42
CA GLN A 81 0.39 -2.53 4.86
C GLN A 81 1.85 -2.89 5.17
N HIS A 82 2.41 -3.94 4.56
CA HIS A 82 3.80 -4.32 4.81
C HIS A 82 4.79 -3.31 4.22
N ALA A 83 4.54 -2.83 2.99
CA ALA A 83 5.41 -1.84 2.36
C ALA A 83 5.53 -0.56 3.19
N PHE A 84 4.42 -0.07 3.75
CA PHE A 84 4.41 1.10 4.62
C PHE A 84 5.06 0.85 5.99
N GLU A 85 5.00 -0.39 6.50
CA GLU A 85 5.71 -0.73 7.73
C GLU A 85 7.23 -0.78 7.51
N VAL A 86 7.69 -1.33 6.38
CA VAL A 86 9.11 -1.32 6.00
C VAL A 86 9.58 0.12 5.80
N ALA A 87 8.79 0.94 5.11
CA ALA A 87 9.10 2.36 4.90
C ALA A 87 9.32 3.10 6.23
N ARG A 88 8.44 2.86 7.20
CA ARG A 88 8.49 3.49 8.52
C ARG A 88 9.62 2.96 9.38
N ARG A 89 9.76 1.63 9.51
CA ARG A 89 10.67 1.00 10.48
C ARG A 89 12.09 0.81 9.95
N THR A 90 12.23 0.54 8.67
CA THR A 90 13.51 0.15 8.07
C THR A 90 14.13 1.30 7.30
N TRP A 91 13.33 2.00 6.49
CA TRP A 91 13.84 3.12 5.69
C TRP A 91 13.80 4.47 6.41
N GLY A 92 13.27 4.52 7.63
CA GLY A 92 13.24 5.73 8.45
C GLY A 92 12.37 6.85 7.89
N ILE A 93 11.44 6.56 6.98
CA ILE A 93 10.54 7.57 6.42
C ILE A 93 9.58 7.99 7.55
N PRO A 94 9.40 9.30 7.82
CA PRO A 94 8.68 9.81 8.99
C PRO A 94 7.15 9.70 8.86
N ILE A 95 6.66 8.52 8.50
CA ILE A 95 5.24 8.16 8.50
C ILE A 95 4.84 7.87 9.95
N HIS A 96 4.11 8.79 10.57
CA HIS A 96 3.71 8.64 11.97
C HIS A 96 2.85 7.38 12.20
N GLU A 97 1.88 7.17 11.32
CA GLU A 97 0.91 6.07 11.38
C GLU A 97 0.70 5.47 9.99
N ASN A 98 0.53 4.15 9.92
CA ASN A 98 0.27 3.44 8.68
C ASN A 98 -1.24 3.43 8.37
N PRO A 99 -1.73 4.23 7.40
CA PRO A 99 -3.16 4.32 7.13
C PRO A 99 -3.74 3.00 6.60
N PHE A 100 -2.93 2.15 5.98
CA PHE A 100 -3.36 0.85 5.47
C PHE A 100 -3.61 -0.18 6.58
N SER A 101 -2.93 -0.07 7.72
CA SER A 101 -3.23 -0.93 8.88
C SER A 101 -4.52 -0.55 9.60
N LEU A 102 -4.96 0.71 9.48
CA LEU A 102 -6.18 1.18 10.13
C LEU A 102 -7.45 0.91 9.32
N VAL A 103 -7.33 0.73 8.00
CA VAL A 103 -8.50 0.43 7.18
C VAL A 103 -9.01 -0.98 7.47
N ARG A 104 -10.29 -1.06 7.86
CA ARG A 104 -10.98 -2.34 8.07
C ARG A 104 -10.93 -3.19 6.79
N LYS A 105 -10.44 -4.42 6.93
CA LYS A 105 -10.38 -5.40 5.83
C LYS A 105 -11.79 -5.89 5.45
N PRO A 106 -12.10 -6.06 4.15
CA PRO A 106 -13.34 -6.67 3.71
C PRO A 106 -13.56 -8.07 4.30
N ASN A 107 -14.80 -8.35 4.71
CA ASN A 107 -15.19 -9.69 5.14
C ASN A 107 -15.17 -10.64 3.94
N THR A 108 -14.42 -11.73 4.03
CA THR A 108 -14.33 -12.74 2.96
C THR A 108 -15.37 -13.85 3.08
N GLY A 109 -16.33 -13.74 3.99
CA GLY A 109 -17.44 -14.69 4.12
C GLY A 109 -16.97 -16.11 4.48
N ARG A 110 -15.75 -16.28 5.02
CA ARG A 110 -15.32 -17.54 5.60
C ARG A 110 -15.96 -17.65 6.99
N ARG A 111 -17.09 -18.36 7.05
CA ARG A 111 -17.45 -19.15 8.23
C ARG A 111 -16.54 -20.37 8.28
#